data_AF-A0A0V0QA38-F1
#
_entry.id   AF-A0A0V0QA38-F1
#
_cell.length_a   1.000
_cell.length_b   1.000
_cell.length_c   1.000
_cell.angle_alpha   90.00
_cell.angle_beta   90.00
_cell.angle_gamma   90.00
#
_symmetry.space_group_name_H-M   'P 1'
#
loop_
_entity.id
_entity.type
_entity.pdbx_description
1 polymer ?
#
loop_
_entity_poly.entity_id
_entity_poly.type
_entity_poly.pdbx_seq_one_letter_code
_entity_poly.pdbx_strand_id
1 'polypeptide(L)'
;MEEEKSKPQIYNEKLKQYSDLVAEEIKQIEEGQKYKPKQETQEQQQLYKDLKFVLEDLARTGEEKTYDWIPLRNFLVIAMKNMLIEMCQTYPDVSYSNGESFEDELEVILQFLISFETTPPFTLQRICELILDPKKHYQSAKKILFAIEKLVNVSPIEKSTLVF
;
A
#
# COMPACT_ATOMS: atom_id res chain seq x y z
N MET A 1 22.55 -4.71 -29.89
CA MET A 1 22.05 -3.40 -29.41
C MET A 1 21.14 -3.72 -28.26
N GLU A 2 21.59 -3.51 -27.03
CA GLU A 2 20.71 -3.60 -25.86
C GLU A 2 19.77 -2.39 -25.94
N GLU A 3 18.47 -2.63 -26.11
CA GLU A 3 17.48 -1.56 -26.05
C GLU A 3 17.52 -0.94 -24.65
N GLU A 4 17.85 0.35 -24.59
CA GLU A 4 17.88 1.11 -23.34
C GLU A 4 16.45 1.18 -22.77
N LYS A 5 16.22 0.50 -21.63
CA LYS A 5 14.89 0.42 -21.01
C LYS A 5 14.41 1.82 -20.62
N SER A 6 13.16 2.13 -20.96
CA SER A 6 12.52 3.37 -20.56
C SER A 6 12.35 3.43 -19.04
N LYS A 7 12.36 4.63 -18.45
CA LYS A 7 12.28 4.84 -17.00
C LYS A 7 11.08 4.10 -16.33
N PRO A 8 9.85 4.12 -16.87
CA PRO A 8 8.74 3.31 -16.35
C PRO A 8 8.97 1.79 -16.39
N GLN A 9 9.63 1.27 -17.43
CA GLN A 9 9.93 -0.16 -17.56
C GLN A 9 10.88 -0.62 -16.45
N ILE A 10 11.89 0.18 -16.11
CA ILE A 10 12.82 -0.11 -15.01
C ILE A 10 12.06 -0.19 -13.68
N TYR A 11 11.13 0.73 -13.42
CA TYR A 11 10.35 0.69 -12.17
C TYR A 11 9.35 -0.46 -12.14
N ASN A 12 8.72 -0.84 -13.25
CA ASN A 12 7.85 -2.02 -13.30
C ASN A 12 8.64 -3.31 -13.01
N GLU A 13 9.87 -3.42 -13.51
CA GLU A 13 10.74 -4.56 -13.18
C GLU A 13 11.08 -4.61 -11.68
N LYS A 14 11.41 -3.45 -11.08
CA LYS A 14 11.68 -3.37 -9.64
C LYS A 14 10.43 -3.64 -8.79
N LEU A 15 9.27 -3.15 -9.21
CA LEU A 15 7.99 -3.44 -8.56
C LEU A 15 7.70 -4.95 -8.61
N LYS A 16 7.94 -5.59 -9.75
CA LYS A 16 7.78 -7.04 -9.88
C LYS A 16 8.74 -7.80 -8.97
N GLN A 17 10.02 -7.42 -8.93
CA GLN A 17 11.00 -8.01 -8.02
C GLN A 17 10.58 -7.86 -6.55
N TYR A 18 10.15 -6.65 -6.16
CA TYR A 18 9.64 -6.41 -4.81
C TYR A 18 8.42 -7.26 -4.51
N SER A 19 7.45 -7.30 -5.43
CA SER A 19 6.25 -8.12 -5.32
C SER A 19 6.56 -9.61 -5.16
N ASP A 20 7.52 -10.13 -5.91
CA ASP A 20 7.96 -11.53 -5.82
C ASP A 20 8.60 -11.82 -4.44
N LEU A 21 9.37 -10.88 -3.87
CA LEU A 21 9.97 -11.00 -2.54
C LEU A 21 8.94 -11.00 -1.40
N VAL A 22 7.86 -10.23 -1.53
CA VAL A 22 6.81 -10.11 -0.51
C VAL A 22 5.60 -11.01 -0.77
N ALA A 23 5.62 -11.85 -1.81
CA ALA A 23 4.48 -12.64 -2.25
C ALA A 23 3.86 -13.52 -1.15
N GLU A 24 4.69 -14.16 -0.33
CA GLU A 24 4.24 -14.96 0.80
C GLU A 24 3.55 -14.10 1.87
N GLU A 25 4.06 -12.89 2.12
CA GLU A 25 3.44 -11.97 3.07
C GLU A 25 2.11 -11.43 2.54
N ILE A 26 2.02 -11.10 1.25
CA ILE A 26 0.76 -10.72 0.60
C ILE A 26 -0.27 -11.83 0.72
N LYS A 27 0.12 -13.08 0.45
CA LYS A 27 -0.76 -14.24 0.58
C LYS A 27 -1.27 -14.42 2.02
N GLN A 28 -0.42 -14.22 3.02
CA GLN A 28 -0.82 -14.28 4.43
C GLN A 28 -1.85 -13.21 4.77
N ILE A 29 -1.69 -11.98 4.25
CA ILE A 29 -2.67 -10.90 4.44
C ILE A 29 -4.00 -11.24 3.72
N GLU A 30 -3.95 -11.78 2.50
CA GLU A 30 -5.11 -12.24 1.74
C GLU A 30 -5.90 -13.34 2.49
N GLU A 31 -5.21 -14.26 3.14
CA GLU A 31 -5.80 -15.34 3.94
C GLU A 31 -6.31 -14.88 5.33
N GLY A 32 -6.12 -13.62 5.67
CA GLY A 32 -6.50 -13.06 6.97
C GLY A 32 -5.67 -13.60 8.12
N GLN A 33 -4.39 -13.85 7.86
CA GLN A 33 -3.46 -14.18 8.92
C GLN A 33 -3.05 -12.91 9.64
N LYS A 34 -3.28 -12.88 10.95
CA LYS A 34 -2.84 -11.75 11.79
C LYS A 34 -1.37 -11.45 11.57
N TYR A 35 -1.09 -10.17 11.39
CA TYR A 35 0.26 -9.67 11.24
C TYR A 35 1.15 -10.12 12.40
N LYS A 36 2.39 -10.52 12.06
CA LYS A 36 3.45 -10.80 13.02
C LYS A 36 4.69 -9.99 12.65
N PRO A 37 5.35 -9.34 13.63
CA PRO A 37 6.60 -8.64 13.39
C PRO A 37 7.62 -9.52 12.68
N LYS A 38 8.08 -9.06 11.51
CA LYS A 38 9.10 -9.71 10.69
C LYS A 38 10.16 -8.68 10.32
N GLN A 39 11.42 -9.09 10.37
CA GLN A 39 12.52 -8.26 9.92
C GLN A 39 12.63 -8.31 8.39
N GLU A 40 12.61 -7.14 7.75
CA GLU A 40 12.78 -7.03 6.30
C GLU A 40 14.21 -7.38 5.89
N THR A 41 14.37 -8.03 4.74
CA THR A 41 15.70 -8.33 4.18
C THR A 41 16.38 -7.05 3.70
N GLN A 42 17.71 -7.07 3.58
CA GLN A 42 18.46 -5.94 3.02
C GLN A 42 18.03 -5.63 1.58
N GLU A 43 17.70 -6.66 0.80
CA GLU A 43 17.19 -6.54 -0.56
C GLU A 43 15.83 -5.83 -0.60
N GLN A 44 14.89 -6.24 0.25
CA GLN A 44 13.59 -5.58 0.38
C GLN A 44 13.74 -4.09 0.74
N GLN A 45 14.61 -3.77 1.70
CA GLN A 45 14.87 -2.39 2.11
C GLN A 45 15.50 -1.56 0.98
N GLN A 46 16.41 -2.14 0.20
CA GLN A 46 17.04 -1.45 -0.92
C GLN A 46 16.04 -1.21 -2.06
N LEU A 47 15.24 -2.22 -2.42
CA LEU A 47 14.18 -2.06 -3.41
C LEU A 47 13.13 -1.04 -2.97
N TYR A 48 12.75 -1.02 -1.69
CA TYR A 48 11.84 0.00 -1.17
C TYR A 48 12.38 1.42 -1.37
N LYS A 49 13.67 1.65 -1.09
CA LYS A 49 14.31 2.96 -1.32
C LYS A 49 14.28 3.34 -2.79
N ASP A 50 14.58 2.40 -3.68
CA ASP A 50 14.57 2.63 -5.12
C ASP A 50 13.15 2.92 -5.64
N LEU A 51 12.14 2.27 -5.06
CA LEU A 51 10.73 2.41 -5.41
C LEU A 51 10.06 3.63 -4.76
N LYS A 52 10.71 4.30 -3.80
CA LYS A 52 10.18 5.53 -3.18
C LYS A 52 9.80 6.59 -4.22
N PHE A 53 10.56 6.69 -5.32
CA PHE A 53 10.24 7.59 -6.42
C PHE A 53 8.86 7.31 -7.03
N VAL A 54 8.44 6.04 -7.11
CA VAL A 54 7.11 5.65 -7.63
C VAL A 54 6.00 6.22 -6.75
N LEU A 55 6.16 6.15 -5.43
CA LEU A 55 5.21 6.78 -4.50
C LEU A 55 5.14 8.30 -4.70
N GLU A 56 6.29 8.95 -4.83
CA GLU A 56 6.38 10.40 -5.01
C GLU A 56 5.76 10.85 -6.33
N ASP A 57 5.93 10.06 -7.40
CA ASP A 57 5.31 10.32 -8.69
C ASP A 57 3.78 10.16 -8.61
N LEU A 58 3.29 9.04 -8.08
CA LEU A 58 1.85 8.79 -7.92
C LEU A 58 1.17 9.80 -7.00
N ALA A 59 1.81 10.21 -5.91
CA ALA A 59 1.29 11.25 -5.01
C ALA A 59 1.16 12.61 -5.72
N ARG A 60 2.03 12.89 -6.71
CA ARG A 60 2.01 14.14 -7.47
C ARG A 60 1.02 14.11 -8.63
N THR A 61 1.01 13.05 -9.42
CA THR A 61 0.30 13.00 -10.71
C THR A 61 -1.06 12.30 -10.61
N GLY A 62 -1.18 11.33 -9.70
CA GLY A 62 -2.31 10.39 -9.68
C GLY A 62 -2.39 9.50 -10.93
N GLU A 63 -1.37 9.48 -11.80
CA GLU A 63 -1.42 8.77 -13.09
C GLU A 63 -1.06 7.29 -12.94
N GLU A 64 -2.07 6.45 -12.71
CA GLU A 64 -1.86 5.02 -12.47
C GLU A 64 -1.37 4.22 -13.68
N LYS A 65 -1.63 4.70 -14.91
CA LYS A 65 -1.42 3.92 -16.15
C LYS A 65 0.06 3.69 -16.50
N THR A 66 0.96 4.34 -15.77
CA THR A 66 2.41 4.23 -15.96
C THR A 66 2.97 2.92 -15.37
N TYR A 67 2.28 2.33 -14.41
CA TYR A 67 2.78 1.20 -13.62
C TYR A 67 1.86 -0.01 -13.65
N ASP A 68 2.44 -1.21 -13.62
CA ASP A 68 1.67 -2.44 -13.54
C ASP A 68 0.96 -2.52 -12.18
N TRP A 69 -0.37 -2.63 -12.21
CA TRP A 69 -1.18 -2.45 -11.00
C TRP A 69 -0.91 -3.52 -9.94
N ILE A 70 -0.86 -4.81 -10.28
CA ILE A 70 -0.68 -5.86 -9.26
C ILE A 70 0.65 -5.73 -8.50
N PRO A 71 1.82 -5.59 -9.15
CA PRO A 71 3.06 -5.32 -8.44
C PRO A 71 3.04 -4.01 -7.63
N LEU A 72 2.44 -2.94 -8.17
CA LEU A 72 2.28 -1.67 -7.47
C LEU A 72 1.41 -1.82 -6.22
N ARG A 73 0.27 -2.49 -6.32
CA ARG A 73 -0.65 -2.78 -5.21
C ARG A 73 0.07 -3.52 -4.10
N ASN A 74 0.81 -4.57 -4.42
CA ASN A 74 1.56 -5.35 -3.44
C ASN A 74 2.61 -4.49 -2.73
N PHE A 75 3.32 -3.62 -3.46
CA PHE A 75 4.22 -2.65 -2.87
C PHE A 75 3.50 -1.65 -1.95
N LEU A 76 2.35 -1.11 -2.35
CA LEU A 76 1.54 -0.17 -1.56
C LEU A 76 1.00 -0.81 -0.28
N VAL A 77 0.57 -2.07 -0.33
CA VAL A 77 0.11 -2.84 0.84
C VAL A 77 1.22 -2.92 1.88
N ILE A 78 2.43 -3.31 1.49
CA ILE A 78 3.56 -3.41 2.43
C ILE A 78 3.99 -2.03 2.93
N ALA A 79 4.02 -1.02 2.05
CA ALA A 79 4.35 0.35 2.43
C ALA A 79 3.35 0.93 3.44
N MET A 80 2.05 0.72 3.21
CA MET A 80 0.97 1.13 4.11
C MET A 80 1.06 0.42 5.46
N LYS A 81 1.27 -0.91 5.45
CA LYS A 81 1.45 -1.70 6.66
C LYS A 81 2.59 -1.15 7.53
N ASN A 82 3.77 -0.97 6.94
CA ASN A 82 4.94 -0.45 7.65
C ASN A 82 4.69 0.95 8.21
N MET A 83 4.06 1.83 7.42
CA MET A 83 3.71 3.18 7.85
C MET A 83 2.73 3.18 9.03
N LEU A 84 1.67 2.37 8.99
CA LEU A 84 0.68 2.28 10.08
C LEU A 84 1.28 1.73 11.37
N ILE A 85 2.17 0.74 11.27
CA ILE A 85 2.93 0.21 12.41
C ILE A 85 3.80 1.31 13.03
N GLU A 86 4.56 2.05 12.22
CA GLU A 86 5.39 3.15 12.71
C GLU A 86 4.54 4.24 13.38
N MET A 87 3.38 4.56 12.82
CA MET A 87 2.47 5.55 13.38
C MET A 87 1.91 5.11 14.74
N CYS A 88 1.55 3.84 14.90
CA CYS A 88 1.08 3.30 16.19
C CYS A 88 2.18 3.26 17.25
N GLN A 89 3.41 2.96 16.84
CA GLN A 89 4.57 3.02 17.74
C GLN A 89 4.90 4.46 18.16
N THR A 90 4.77 5.42 17.24
CA THR A 90 5.05 6.84 17.49
C THR A 90 3.94 7.50 18.34
N TYR A 91 2.69 7.16 18.08
CA TYR A 91 1.51 7.71 18.74
C TYR A 91 0.65 6.56 19.29
N PRO A 92 0.93 6.07 20.51
CA PRO A 92 0.16 4.98 21.13
C PRO A 92 -1.17 5.51 21.71
N ASP A 93 -1.95 6.23 20.90
CA ASP A 93 -3.22 6.86 21.27
C ASP A 93 -4.45 6.04 20.84
N VAL A 94 -4.21 4.84 20.28
CA VAL A 94 -5.26 3.87 19.98
C VAL A 94 -5.49 2.97 21.19
N SER A 95 -6.75 2.87 21.59
CA SER A 95 -7.20 1.97 22.64
C SER A 95 -8.22 1.00 22.05
N TYR A 96 -7.95 -0.28 22.12
CA TYR A 96 -8.89 -1.30 21.70
C TYR A 96 -9.69 -1.82 22.90
N SER A 97 -10.98 -2.07 22.67
CA SER A 97 -11.90 -2.65 23.65
C SER A 97 -12.58 -3.87 23.04
N ASN A 98 -13.18 -4.73 23.85
CA ASN A 98 -13.97 -5.89 23.39
C ASN A 98 -13.22 -6.95 22.58
N GLY A 99 -11.89 -7.05 22.74
CA GLY A 99 -11.08 -8.11 22.13
C GLY A 99 -10.58 -7.83 20.72
N GLU A 100 -10.89 -6.65 20.16
CA GLU A 100 -10.26 -6.14 18.94
C GLU A 100 -8.81 -5.74 19.23
N SER A 101 -7.98 -5.76 18.20
CA SER A 101 -6.57 -5.38 18.25
C SER A 101 -6.18 -4.53 17.05
N PHE A 102 -5.04 -3.85 17.15
CA PHE A 102 -4.46 -3.11 16.03
C PHE A 102 -4.23 -4.01 14.83
N GLU A 103 -3.79 -5.25 15.07
CA GLU A 103 -3.56 -6.23 14.04
C GLU A 103 -4.85 -6.57 13.28
N ASP A 104 -6.01 -6.59 13.94
CA ASP A 104 -7.30 -6.85 13.29
C ASP A 104 -7.71 -5.69 12.38
N GLU A 105 -7.59 -4.45 12.85
CA GLU A 105 -7.91 -3.25 12.06
C GLU A 105 -6.95 -3.08 10.87
N LEU A 106 -5.65 -3.35 11.11
CA LEU A 106 -4.61 -3.34 10.09
C LEU A 106 -4.92 -4.37 9.00
N GLU A 107 -5.24 -5.61 9.37
CA GLU A 107 -5.57 -6.68 8.42
C GLU A 107 -6.72 -6.28 7.49
N VAL A 108 -7.82 -5.79 8.06
CA VAL A 108 -9.00 -5.35 7.30
C VAL A 108 -8.64 -4.25 6.29
N ILE A 109 -7.88 -3.24 6.71
CA ILE A 109 -7.43 -2.14 5.84
C ILE A 109 -6.61 -2.68 4.66
N LEU A 110 -5.67 -3.59 4.93
CA LEU A 110 -4.79 -4.14 3.90
C LEU A 110 -5.56 -5.04 2.94
N GLN A 111 -6.50 -5.85 3.43
CA GLN A 111 -7.39 -6.68 2.60
C GLN A 111 -8.25 -5.83 1.66
N PHE A 112 -8.78 -4.69 2.12
CA PHE A 112 -9.49 -3.76 1.25
C PHE A 112 -8.60 -3.28 0.10
N LEU A 113 -7.35 -2.89 0.38
CA LEU A 113 -6.43 -2.47 -0.68
C LEU A 113 -6.10 -3.63 -1.64
N ILE A 114 -6.01 -4.86 -1.15
CA ILE A 114 -5.76 -6.04 -1.99
C ILE A 114 -6.98 -6.36 -2.88
N SER A 115 -8.20 -6.13 -2.40
CA SER A 115 -9.45 -6.44 -3.12
C SER A 115 -9.62 -5.68 -4.45
N PHE A 116 -8.84 -4.62 -4.67
CA PHE A 116 -8.71 -3.97 -5.97
C PHE A 116 -7.87 -4.85 -6.92
N GLU A 117 -8.50 -5.85 -7.55
CA GLU A 117 -7.81 -6.85 -8.38
C GLU A 117 -7.39 -6.35 -9.77
N THR A 118 -8.12 -5.38 -10.34
CA THR A 118 -7.96 -5.01 -11.76
C THR A 118 -7.46 -3.58 -11.96
N THR A 119 -7.93 -2.65 -11.12
CA THR A 119 -7.62 -1.23 -11.23
C THR A 119 -7.48 -0.62 -9.84
N PRO A 120 -6.63 0.39 -9.67
CA PRO A 120 -6.50 1.09 -8.40
C PRO A 120 -7.78 1.84 -8.01
N PRO A 121 -7.97 2.12 -6.71
CA PRO A 121 -9.01 3.03 -6.28
C PRO A 121 -8.72 4.45 -6.78
N PHE A 122 -9.78 5.25 -6.98
CA PHE A 122 -9.64 6.68 -7.34
C PHE A 122 -8.93 7.50 -6.24
N THR A 123 -8.79 6.94 -5.04
CA THR A 123 -8.08 7.52 -3.90
C THR A 123 -6.58 7.21 -3.89
N LEU A 124 -6.05 6.52 -4.91
CA LEU A 124 -4.64 6.08 -4.99
C LEU A 124 -3.66 7.22 -4.69
N GLN A 125 -3.85 8.39 -5.31
CA GLN A 125 -2.99 9.55 -5.08
C GLN A 125 -2.93 9.92 -3.59
N ARG A 126 -4.09 9.99 -2.93
CA ARG A 126 -4.18 10.35 -1.51
C ARG A 126 -3.58 9.27 -0.61
N ILE A 127 -3.71 8.00 -0.98
CA ILE A 127 -3.05 6.88 -0.30
C ILE A 127 -1.53 7.07 -0.36
N CYS A 128 -0.97 7.36 -1.54
CA CYS A 128 0.48 7.59 -1.70
C CYS A 128 0.97 8.79 -0.89
N GLU A 129 0.21 9.90 -0.85
CA GLU A 129 0.56 11.06 -0.02
C GLU A 129 0.64 10.71 1.47
N LEU A 130 -0.30 9.93 1.99
CA LEU A 130 -0.31 9.52 3.40
C LEU A 130 0.78 8.49 3.73
N ILE A 131 1.14 7.61 2.80
CA ILE A 131 2.28 6.70 2.96
C ILE A 131 3.59 7.50 3.07
N LEU A 132 3.75 8.53 2.24
CA LEU A 132 5.00 9.32 2.18
C LEU A 132 5.20 10.25 3.37
N ASP A 133 4.14 10.92 3.82
CA ASP A 133 4.25 11.94 4.87
C ASP A 133 3.10 11.86 5.89
N PRO A 134 2.97 10.74 6.62
CA PRO A 134 1.85 10.51 7.55
C PRO A 134 1.84 11.53 8.69
N LYS A 135 3.03 11.90 9.20
CA LYS A 135 3.22 12.77 10.37
C LYS A 135 2.91 14.23 10.09
N LYS A 136 3.04 14.68 8.84
CA LYS A 136 2.60 16.03 8.43
C LYS A 136 1.09 16.18 8.46
N HIS A 137 0.35 15.11 8.20
CA HIS A 137 -1.11 15.13 8.16
C HIS A 137 -1.74 14.73 9.49
N TYR A 138 -1.14 13.78 10.21
CA TYR A 138 -1.69 13.22 11.43
C TYR A 138 -0.60 13.02 12.48
N GLN A 139 -0.83 13.55 13.68
CA GLN A 139 -0.02 13.28 14.87
C GLN A 139 -0.80 12.38 15.84
N SER A 140 -1.45 11.36 15.29
CA SER A 140 -2.35 10.45 15.99
C SER A 140 -2.52 9.19 15.15
N ALA A 141 -2.25 8.02 15.75
CA ALA A 141 -2.42 6.74 15.08
C ALA A 141 -3.90 6.46 14.82
N LYS A 142 -4.76 6.79 15.79
CA LYS A 142 -6.21 6.66 15.64
C LYS A 142 -6.75 7.45 14.43
N LYS A 143 -6.29 8.69 14.24
CA LYS A 143 -6.75 9.52 13.12
C LYS A 143 -6.27 9.03 11.76
N ILE A 144 -5.02 8.56 11.67
CA ILE A 144 -4.51 8.07 10.39
C ILE A 144 -5.13 6.72 10.01
N LEU A 145 -5.35 5.83 10.97
CA LEU A 145 -6.07 4.57 10.76
C LEU A 145 -7.46 4.83 10.17
N PHE A 146 -8.25 5.68 10.82
CA PHE A 146 -9.57 6.08 10.33
C PHE A 146 -9.51 6.74 8.94
N ALA A 147 -8.52 7.59 8.69
CA ALA A 147 -8.37 8.23 7.38
C ALA A 147 -8.06 7.22 6.28
N ILE A 148 -7.15 6.27 6.53
CA ILE A 148 -6.80 5.22 5.59
C ILE A 148 -7.98 4.28 5.34
N GLU A 149 -8.67 3.86 6.40
CA GLU A 149 -9.88 3.04 6.30
C GLU A 149 -10.90 3.67 5.34
N LYS A 150 -11.14 4.99 5.44
CA LYS A 150 -12.03 5.70 4.51
C LYS A 150 -11.52 5.76 3.08
N LEU A 151 -10.21 5.79 2.86
CA LEU A 151 -9.63 5.84 1.52
C LEU A 151 -9.65 4.47 0.83
N VAL A 152 -9.50 3.37 1.57
CA VAL A 152 -9.54 2.02 1.02
C VAL A 152 -10.96 1.46 0.93
N ASN A 153 -11.87 1.90 1.81
CA ASN A 153 -13.28 1.54 1.79
C ASN A 153 -14.07 2.41 0.79
N VAL A 154 -13.58 2.46 -0.44
CA VAL A 154 -14.26 3.03 -1.59
C VAL A 154 -14.67 1.89 -2.52
N SER A 155 -15.86 1.94 -3.10
CA SER A 155 -16.28 0.90 -4.04
C SER A 155 -15.30 0.85 -5.23
N PRO A 156 -14.81 -0.34 -5.61
CA PRO A 156 -14.21 -0.51 -6.93
C PRO A 156 -15.22 0.01 -7.94
N ILE A 157 -14.85 0.99 -8.75
CA ILE A 157 -15.75 1.49 -9.79
C ILE A 157 -15.94 0.33 -10.76
N GLU A 158 -17.02 -0.44 -10.61
CA GLU A 158 -17.49 -1.31 -11.67
C GLU A 158 -17.67 -0.39 -12.88
N LYS A 159 -16.85 -0.59 -13.93
CA LYS A 159 -17.13 0.03 -15.22
C LYS A 159 -18.55 -0.37 -15.56
N SER A 160 -19.49 0.56 -15.39
CA SER A 160 -20.87 0.36 -15.78
C SER A 160 -20.84 -0.08 -17.22
N THR A 161 -21.26 -1.31 -17.48
CA THR A 161 -21.46 -1.85 -18.81
C THR A 161 -22.47 -0.93 -19.50
N LEU A 162 -21.97 0.07 -20.22
CA LEU A 162 -22.76 0.82 -21.19
C LEU A 162 -23.02 -0.16 -22.33
N VAL A 163 -24.14 -0.87 -22.22
CA VAL A 163 -24.78 -1.53 -23.34
C VAL A 163 -25.38 -0.39 -24.18
N PHE A 164 -24.70 -0.04 -25.28
CA PHE A 164 -25.30 0.74 -26.36
C PHE A 164 -25.91 -0.21 -27.39
#